data_AF-A0A1F1SHE3-F1
#
_entry.id   AF-A0A1F1SHE3-F1
#
_cell.length_a   1.000
_cell.length_b   1.000
_cell.length_c   1.000
_cell.angle_alpha   90.00
_cell.angle_beta   90.00
_cell.angle_gamma   90.00
#
_symmetry.space_group_name_H-M   'P 1'
#
loop_
_entity.id
_entity.type
_entity.pdbx_description
1 polymer ?
#
loop_
_entity_poly.entity_id
_entity_poly.type
_entity_poly.pdbx_seq_one_letter_code
_entity_poly.pdbx_strand_id
1 'polypeptide(L)'
;MSESTSAAPQPSQSVPSRRRVASSLAWAVPTVVAAAAAPAEAASPPPRIDRVFSVRRATTADVPGASVSACGSTSTRLSVTTDNVNTYYRIVNVQAGSTVTNVTASVLVQKDMVDAMGSQNPLTWTSHTKTSWSTPVREVSGTGSPVLYTNNGIQYYRYVSKLSTPVPAPVSGTITLPIIGWYSNCSTTLAGVSVNGRGSAVVNGTPLVNVGTYRQL
;
A
#
# COMPACT_ATOMS: atom_id res chain seq x y z
N MET A 1 -91.79 57.09 -44.71
CA MET A 1 -90.84 56.47 -43.76
C MET A 1 -89.49 56.47 -44.45
N SER A 2 -88.61 57.32 -43.93
CA SER A 2 -87.14 57.36 -43.95
C SER A 2 -86.42 56.73 -45.16
N GLU A 3 -85.82 57.53 -46.06
CA GLU A 3 -84.44 58.08 -45.96
C GLU A 3 -83.36 56.98 -46.03
N SER A 4 -82.26 57.04 -46.79
CA SER A 4 -81.70 58.06 -47.69
C SER A 4 -80.62 57.42 -48.58
N THR A 5 -80.72 57.72 -49.88
CA THR A 5 -79.70 58.18 -50.84
C THR A 5 -78.22 57.74 -50.75
N SER A 6 -77.74 57.31 -51.91
CA SER A 6 -76.36 57.11 -52.36
C SER A 6 -75.53 58.41 -52.50
N ALA A 7 -74.23 58.40 -52.15
CA ALA A 7 -73.19 59.27 -52.74
C ALA A 7 -71.75 58.78 -52.43
N ALA A 8 -70.85 58.89 -53.43
CA ALA A 8 -69.39 58.68 -53.40
C ALA A 8 -68.64 60.03 -53.12
N PRO A 9 -67.29 60.24 -53.29
CA PRO A 9 -66.05 59.43 -53.17
C PRO A 9 -64.87 60.12 -52.36
N GLN A 10 -63.71 59.42 -52.21
CA GLN A 10 -62.31 59.88 -51.86
C GLN A 10 -61.95 60.34 -50.41
N PRO A 11 -60.66 60.38 -49.94
CA PRO A 11 -59.36 60.15 -50.60
C PRO A 11 -58.35 59.21 -49.86
N SER A 12 -57.17 59.14 -50.47
CA SER A 12 -55.88 58.50 -50.22
C SER A 12 -55.21 58.54 -48.84
N GLN A 13 -54.50 57.44 -48.57
CA GLN A 13 -53.17 57.27 -47.93
C GLN A 13 -52.96 57.56 -46.44
N SER A 14 -52.67 56.48 -45.71
CA SER A 14 -51.40 56.37 -44.97
C SER A 14 -51.04 54.89 -44.78
N VAL A 15 -49.95 54.45 -45.42
CA VAL A 15 -49.24 53.21 -45.05
C VAL A 15 -48.00 53.65 -44.28
N PRO A 16 -47.90 53.27 -42.99
CA PRO A 16 -46.80 52.40 -42.55
C PRO A 16 -47.33 51.42 -41.48
N SER A 17 -46.80 50.23 -41.19
CA SER A 17 -45.58 49.53 -41.52
C SER A 17 -45.78 48.06 -41.07
N ARG A 18 -44.92 47.18 -41.58
CA ARG A 18 -44.87 45.74 -41.29
C ARG A 18 -44.85 45.43 -39.79
N ARG A 19 -45.72 44.50 -39.36
CA ARG A 19 -45.28 43.41 -38.47
C ARG A 19 -46.17 42.17 -38.62
N ARG A 20 -45.61 41.13 -39.24
CA ARG A 20 -45.85 39.72 -38.89
C ARG A 20 -45.56 39.58 -37.37
N VAL A 21 -46.04 38.60 -36.61
CA VAL A 21 -46.04 37.15 -36.81
C VAL A 21 -47.02 36.59 -35.78
N ALA A 22 -47.77 35.59 -36.20
CA ALA A 22 -48.69 34.81 -35.39
C ALA A 22 -47.98 34.08 -34.23
N SER A 23 -48.60 34.14 -33.06
CA SER A 23 -48.76 33.06 -32.06
C SER A 23 -47.62 32.05 -31.91
N SER A 24 -46.72 32.30 -30.97
CA SER A 24 -45.84 31.31 -30.37
C SER A 24 -46.57 30.47 -29.32
N LEU A 25 -46.86 29.21 -29.66
CA LEU A 25 -47.11 28.14 -28.70
C LEU A 25 -45.79 27.82 -27.97
N ALA A 26 -45.64 28.30 -26.74
CA ALA A 26 -44.53 27.91 -25.88
C ALA A 26 -44.86 26.59 -25.18
N TRP A 27 -44.34 25.48 -25.69
CA TRP A 27 -44.32 24.21 -24.97
C TRP A 27 -43.25 24.29 -23.88
N ALA A 28 -43.68 24.27 -22.62
CA ALA A 28 -42.79 24.15 -21.47
C ALA A 28 -42.25 22.71 -21.42
N VAL A 29 -40.97 22.53 -21.72
CA VAL A 29 -40.27 21.25 -21.51
C VAL A 29 -39.92 21.16 -20.02
N PRO A 30 -40.33 20.11 -19.29
CA PRO A 30 -39.85 19.93 -17.92
C PRO A 30 -38.37 19.53 -17.98
N THR A 31 -37.51 20.43 -17.50
CA THR A 31 -36.09 20.13 -17.29
C THR A 31 -35.99 19.17 -16.11
N VAL A 32 -35.84 17.87 -16.40
CA VAL A 32 -35.47 16.89 -15.37
C VAL A 32 -34.02 17.14 -15.03
N VAL A 33 -33.77 17.86 -13.94
CA VAL A 33 -32.44 17.91 -13.32
C VAL A 33 -32.22 16.55 -12.67
N ALA A 34 -31.65 15.62 -13.43
CA ALA A 34 -31.03 14.44 -12.86
C ALA A 34 -29.80 14.93 -12.07
N ALA A 35 -30.01 15.25 -10.80
CA ALA A 35 -28.92 15.37 -9.85
C ALA A 35 -28.28 13.98 -9.76
N ALA A 36 -27.22 13.76 -10.53
CA ALA A 36 -26.29 12.69 -10.27
C ALA A 36 -25.75 12.98 -8.86
N ALA A 37 -26.35 12.36 -7.86
CA ALA A 37 -25.70 12.17 -6.58
C ALA A 37 -24.47 11.35 -6.90
N ALA A 38 -23.34 12.02 -7.12
CA ALA A 38 -22.04 11.39 -7.01
C ALA A 38 -22.10 10.62 -5.68
N PRO A 39 -21.83 9.31 -5.65
CA PRO A 39 -21.72 8.63 -4.39
C PRO A 39 -20.72 9.46 -3.59
N ALA A 40 -21.17 9.94 -2.43
CA ALA A 40 -20.24 10.43 -1.44
C ALA A 40 -19.43 9.20 -1.04
N GLU A 41 -18.38 8.90 -1.80
CA GLU A 41 -17.21 8.20 -1.31
C GLU A 41 -16.71 9.08 -0.18
N ALA A 42 -17.29 8.89 1.00
CA ALA A 42 -16.73 9.36 2.24
C ALA A 42 -15.25 9.03 2.16
N ALA A 43 -14.41 10.08 2.12
CA ALA A 43 -12.99 10.01 1.78
C ALA A 43 -12.32 8.95 2.64
N SER A 44 -12.30 7.72 2.13
CA SER A 44 -11.83 6.57 2.87
C SER A 44 -10.33 6.74 2.93
N PRO A 45 -9.71 6.68 4.12
CA PRO A 45 -8.30 6.97 4.24
C PRO A 45 -7.50 6.03 3.33
N PRO A 46 -6.41 6.50 2.71
CA PRO A 46 -5.70 5.73 1.69
C PRO A 46 -5.16 4.40 2.26
N PRO A 47 -4.93 3.39 1.39
CA PRO A 47 -4.28 2.15 1.78
C PRO A 47 -2.94 2.40 2.46
N ARG A 48 -2.69 1.71 3.57
CA ARG A 48 -1.40 1.78 4.27
C ARG A 48 -0.98 0.43 4.82
N ILE A 49 0.32 0.26 5.00
CA ILE A 49 0.87 -0.88 5.73
C ILE A 49 0.79 -0.59 7.22
N ASP A 50 0.20 -1.53 7.96
CA ASP A 50 0.21 -1.57 9.41
C ASP A 50 0.91 -2.85 9.85
N ARG A 51 2.04 -2.71 10.54
CA ARG A 51 2.86 -3.87 10.90
C ARG A 51 3.65 -3.66 12.18
N VAL A 52 3.85 -4.77 12.86
CA VAL A 52 4.66 -4.90 14.07
C VAL A 52 5.45 -6.21 13.93
N PHE A 53 6.73 -6.11 13.58
CA PHE A 53 7.59 -7.30 13.49
C PHE A 53 8.31 -7.47 14.81
N SER A 54 8.28 -8.68 15.38
CA SER A 54 9.21 -9.04 16.44
C SER A 54 10.56 -9.32 15.81
N VAL A 55 11.58 -8.58 16.21
CA VAL A 55 12.97 -8.88 15.86
C VAL A 55 13.72 -9.11 17.16
N ARG A 56 14.24 -10.31 17.34
CA ARG A 56 14.83 -10.76 18.62
C ARG A 56 16.21 -11.32 18.40
N ARG A 57 17.12 -11.04 19.33
CA ARG A 57 18.40 -11.72 19.47
C ARG A 57 18.33 -12.70 20.63
N ALA A 58 18.65 -13.96 20.40
CA ALA A 58 18.66 -15.01 21.42
C ALA A 58 19.56 -16.18 21.02
N THR A 59 19.82 -17.10 21.95
CA THR A 59 20.51 -18.37 21.64
C THR A 59 19.58 -19.34 20.90
N THR A 60 18.28 -19.27 21.16
CA THR A 60 17.23 -20.04 20.47
C THR A 60 16.64 -19.25 19.30
N ALA A 61 16.07 -19.97 18.32
CA ALA A 61 15.24 -19.34 17.30
C ALA A 61 13.83 -19.11 17.85
N ASP A 62 13.23 -17.98 17.50
CA ASP A 62 11.83 -17.67 17.74
C ASP A 62 11.08 -17.80 16.40
N VAL A 63 10.53 -19.00 16.16
CA VAL A 63 9.78 -19.31 14.94
C VAL A 63 8.47 -20.03 15.27
N PRO A 64 7.35 -19.65 14.64
CA PRO A 64 6.05 -20.24 14.92
C PRO A 64 6.01 -21.73 14.58
N GLY A 65 5.56 -22.56 15.53
CA GLY A 65 5.28 -23.99 15.31
C GLY A 65 6.52 -24.88 15.16
N ALA A 66 7.73 -24.38 15.42
CA ALA A 66 8.94 -25.18 15.32
C ALA A 66 9.95 -24.89 16.44
N SER A 67 10.77 -25.92 16.71
CA SER A 67 11.94 -25.80 17.57
C SER A 67 13.19 -25.93 16.72
N VAL A 68 14.15 -25.03 16.94
CA VAL A 68 15.46 -25.08 16.28
C VAL A 68 16.52 -25.26 17.36
N SER A 69 17.50 -26.13 17.10
CA SER A 69 18.64 -26.35 18.00
C SER A 69 19.28 -25.02 18.39
N ALA A 70 19.54 -24.84 19.68
CA ALA A 70 20.13 -23.62 20.21
C ALA A 70 21.55 -23.39 19.68
N CYS A 71 21.96 -22.11 19.65
CA CYS A 71 23.36 -21.75 19.46
C CYS A 71 24.22 -22.22 20.66
N GLY A 72 25.53 -22.31 20.44
CA GLY A 72 26.49 -22.47 21.54
C GLY A 72 26.38 -21.33 22.56
N SER A 73 26.90 -21.55 23.76
CA SER A 73 26.73 -20.67 24.93
C SER A 73 27.18 -19.22 24.72
N THR A 74 28.11 -18.96 23.81
CA THR A 74 28.63 -17.62 23.49
C THR A 74 28.04 -17.00 22.22
N SER A 75 27.18 -17.73 21.51
CA SER A 75 26.65 -17.34 20.22
C SER A 75 25.15 -17.06 20.28
N THR A 76 24.70 -16.10 19.49
CA THR A 76 23.29 -15.75 19.35
C THR A 76 22.89 -15.79 17.89
N ARG A 77 21.59 -15.71 17.63
CA ARG A 77 21.02 -15.53 16.30
C ARG A 77 19.94 -14.46 16.35
N LEU A 78 19.62 -13.91 15.19
CA LEU A 78 18.44 -13.08 15.01
C LEU A 78 17.24 -13.96 14.63
N SER A 79 16.06 -13.60 15.14
CA SER A 79 14.78 -14.14 14.70
C SER A 79 13.86 -12.99 14.33
N VAL A 80 13.10 -13.16 13.25
CA VAL A 80 12.05 -12.24 12.80
C VAL A 80 10.75 -13.01 12.75
N THR A 81 9.75 -12.57 13.52
CA THR A 81 8.47 -13.28 13.61
C THR A 81 7.25 -12.36 13.66
N THR A 82 6.13 -12.90 13.21
CA THR A 82 4.77 -12.39 13.44
C THR A 82 3.87 -13.51 14.00
N ASP A 83 2.83 -13.15 14.75
CA ASP A 83 1.88 -14.08 15.40
C ASP A 83 0.40 -13.72 15.15
N ASN A 84 0.13 -12.68 14.36
CA ASN A 84 -1.18 -12.09 14.06
C ASN A 84 -1.92 -11.44 15.24
N VAL A 85 -1.37 -11.48 16.45
CA VAL A 85 -1.98 -10.92 17.67
C VAL A 85 -1.18 -9.71 18.14
N ASN A 86 0.05 -9.93 18.59
CA ASN A 86 0.94 -8.89 19.12
C ASN A 86 1.91 -8.39 18.05
N THR A 87 2.19 -9.24 17.08
CA THR A 87 3.14 -8.99 15.99
C THR A 87 2.46 -9.41 14.69
N TYR A 88 2.35 -8.48 13.75
CA TYR A 88 1.50 -8.69 12.58
C TYR A 88 2.05 -7.97 11.36
N TYR A 89 1.60 -8.40 10.19
CA TYR A 89 1.78 -7.68 8.95
C TYR A 89 0.43 -7.58 8.25
N ARG A 90 -0.10 -6.36 8.20
CA ARG A 90 -1.41 -6.07 7.61
C ARG A 90 -1.29 -4.94 6.59
N ILE A 91 -2.23 -4.92 5.67
CA ILE A 91 -2.50 -3.79 4.79
C ILE A 91 -3.93 -3.38 5.08
N VAL A 92 -4.11 -2.14 5.51
CA VAL A 92 -5.38 -1.61 5.99
C VAL A 92 -5.89 -0.53 5.04
N ASN A 93 -7.19 -0.26 5.12
CA ASN A 93 -7.95 0.61 4.21
C ASN A 93 -7.87 0.18 2.74
N VAL A 94 -7.89 -1.12 2.47
CA VAL A 94 -7.88 -1.64 1.11
C VAL A 94 -9.32 -1.77 0.61
N GLN A 95 -9.62 -1.09 -0.51
CA GLN A 95 -10.96 -1.13 -1.12
C GLN A 95 -11.23 -2.50 -1.75
N ALA A 96 -12.51 -2.89 -1.76
CA ALA A 96 -12.95 -4.13 -2.39
C ALA A 96 -12.50 -4.20 -3.86
N GLY A 97 -12.01 -5.36 -4.31
CA GLY A 97 -11.54 -5.55 -5.69
C GLY A 97 -10.15 -4.95 -6.00
N SER A 98 -9.46 -4.35 -5.02
CA SER A 98 -8.09 -3.87 -5.22
C SER A 98 -7.13 -5.03 -5.50
N THR A 99 -6.08 -4.74 -6.27
CA THR A 99 -4.98 -5.68 -6.50
C THR A 99 -3.84 -5.38 -5.55
N VAL A 100 -3.32 -6.42 -4.88
CA VAL A 100 -2.16 -6.30 -4.00
C VAL A 100 -1.05 -7.20 -4.53
N THR A 101 0.08 -6.59 -4.89
CA THR A 101 1.22 -7.27 -5.50
C THR A 101 2.53 -6.82 -4.87
N ASN A 102 3.64 -7.48 -5.26
CA ASN A 102 5.00 -7.11 -4.84
C ASN A 102 5.16 -6.93 -3.32
N VAL A 103 4.49 -7.78 -2.55
CA VAL A 103 4.55 -7.75 -1.09
C VAL A 103 5.91 -8.28 -0.65
N THR A 104 6.65 -7.44 0.08
CA THR A 104 7.93 -7.82 0.68
C THR A 104 7.98 -7.48 2.15
N ALA A 105 8.59 -8.37 2.91
CA ALA A 105 9.00 -8.09 4.27
C ALA A 105 10.53 -8.10 4.29
N SER A 106 11.13 -7.19 5.07
CA SER A 106 12.58 -7.08 5.12
C SER A 106 13.08 -6.64 6.48
N VAL A 107 14.33 -6.96 6.74
CA VAL A 107 15.05 -6.53 7.95
C VAL A 107 16.35 -5.86 7.54
N LEU A 108 16.64 -4.70 8.13
CA LEU A 108 17.95 -4.10 8.10
C LEU A 108 18.76 -4.64 9.27
N VAL A 109 20.02 -4.99 9.00
CA VAL A 109 21.00 -5.42 10.00
C VAL A 109 22.24 -4.56 9.84
N GLN A 110 22.77 -4.06 10.95
CA GLN A 110 23.96 -3.21 10.96
C GLN A 110 25.12 -3.84 10.20
N LYS A 111 25.67 -3.08 9.26
CA LYS A 111 26.72 -3.53 8.33
C LYS A 111 27.96 -4.03 9.06
N ASP A 112 28.49 -3.24 9.99
CA ASP A 112 29.77 -3.56 10.66
C ASP A 112 29.71 -4.89 11.42
N MET A 113 28.56 -5.20 12.02
CA MET A 113 28.34 -6.48 12.72
C MET A 113 28.26 -7.67 11.75
N VAL A 114 27.68 -7.45 10.56
CA VAL A 114 27.62 -8.47 9.50
C VAL A 114 29.01 -8.69 8.90
N ASP A 115 29.76 -7.62 8.64
CA ASP A 115 31.10 -7.70 8.07
C ASP A 115 32.08 -8.35 9.04
N ALA A 116 31.94 -8.09 10.34
CA ALA A 116 32.73 -8.75 11.39
C ALA A 116 32.54 -10.27 11.45
N MET A 117 31.43 -10.81 10.90
CA MET A 117 31.24 -12.26 10.79
C MET A 117 32.19 -12.89 9.76
N GLY A 118 32.72 -12.10 8.84
CA GLY A 118 33.65 -12.53 7.80
C GLY A 118 33.04 -13.50 6.79
N SER A 119 33.88 -13.95 5.85
CA SER A 119 33.48 -14.86 4.77
C SER A 119 33.28 -16.31 5.22
N GLN A 120 33.83 -16.69 6.38
CA GLN A 120 33.72 -18.05 6.92
C GLN A 120 32.37 -18.33 7.59
N ASN A 121 31.69 -17.27 8.07
CA ASN A 121 30.37 -17.39 8.69
C ASN A 121 29.46 -16.22 8.29
N PRO A 122 29.21 -15.96 6.99
CA PRO A 122 28.42 -14.81 6.57
C PRO A 122 27.00 -14.88 7.16
N LEU A 123 26.37 -13.72 7.37
CA LEU A 123 24.99 -13.70 7.84
C LEU A 123 24.07 -14.33 6.80
N THR A 124 23.47 -15.46 7.16
CA THR A 124 22.53 -16.22 6.34
C THR A 124 21.22 -16.37 7.07
N TRP A 125 20.13 -16.43 6.32
CA TRP A 125 18.79 -16.59 6.86
C TRP A 125 18.19 -17.91 6.46
N THR A 126 17.40 -18.47 7.36
CA THR A 126 16.49 -19.58 7.08
C THR A 126 15.07 -19.11 7.31
N SER A 127 14.20 -19.36 6.34
CA SER A 127 12.75 -19.18 6.50
C SER A 127 12.15 -20.51 6.95
N HIS A 128 11.33 -20.47 8.00
CA HIS A 128 10.48 -21.60 8.39
C HIS A 128 9.13 -21.54 7.65
N THR A 129 8.69 -20.33 7.30
CA THR A 129 7.43 -20.07 6.57
C THR A 129 7.65 -20.07 5.05
N LYS A 130 8.45 -21.00 4.51
CA LYS A 130 8.87 -21.02 3.08
C LYS A 130 7.73 -21.16 2.08
N THR A 131 6.62 -21.76 2.49
CA THR A 131 5.42 -21.92 1.66
C THR A 131 4.75 -20.58 1.36
N SER A 132 4.89 -19.60 2.25
CA SER A 132 4.31 -18.27 2.08
C SER A 132 5.36 -17.20 1.74
N TRP A 133 6.55 -17.30 2.31
CA TRP A 133 7.59 -16.28 2.24
C TRP A 133 8.91 -16.88 1.77
N SER A 134 9.55 -16.25 0.78
CA SER A 134 10.87 -16.67 0.33
C SER A 134 11.90 -16.58 1.47
N THR A 135 12.99 -17.32 1.36
CA THR A 135 14.12 -17.13 2.29
C THR A 135 14.66 -15.70 2.13
N PRO A 136 14.91 -14.96 3.22
CA PRO A 136 15.47 -13.62 3.12
C PRO A 136 16.85 -13.64 2.44
N VAL A 137 17.04 -12.78 1.45
CA VAL A 137 18.30 -12.61 0.74
C VAL A 137 18.79 -11.18 0.85
N ARG A 138 20.11 -10.99 0.89
CA ARG A 138 20.71 -9.65 0.94
C ARG A 138 20.38 -8.90 -0.36
N GLU A 139 19.85 -7.69 -0.22
CA GLU A 139 19.57 -6.82 -1.35
C GLU A 139 20.88 -6.34 -1.99
N VAL A 140 20.95 -6.48 -3.30
CA VAL A 140 22.05 -6.05 -4.14
C VAL A 140 21.51 -5.18 -5.28
N SER A 141 22.30 -4.22 -5.73
CA SER A 141 22.02 -3.40 -6.90
C SER A 141 22.08 -4.25 -8.18
N GLY A 142 21.67 -3.67 -9.31
CA GLY A 142 21.81 -4.31 -10.63
C GLY A 142 23.26 -4.64 -11.01
N THR A 143 24.25 -4.08 -10.32
CA THR A 143 25.68 -4.37 -10.50
C THR A 143 26.18 -5.47 -9.56
N GLY A 144 25.32 -6.05 -8.72
CA GLY A 144 25.67 -7.08 -7.73
C GLY A 144 26.25 -6.53 -6.42
N SER A 145 26.43 -5.22 -6.29
CA SER A 145 26.93 -4.59 -5.08
C SER A 145 25.84 -4.53 -4.00
N PRO A 146 26.14 -4.76 -2.71
CA PRO A 146 25.16 -4.62 -1.65
C PRO A 146 24.53 -3.22 -1.62
N VAL A 147 23.20 -3.15 -1.47
CA VAL A 147 22.52 -1.87 -1.24
C VAL A 147 22.69 -1.47 0.22
N LEU A 148 23.18 -0.25 0.45
CA LEU A 148 23.41 0.29 1.78
C LEU A 148 22.31 1.28 2.17
N TYR A 149 21.82 1.14 3.39
CA TYR A 149 20.90 2.08 4.01
C TYR A 149 21.60 2.77 5.16
N THR A 150 21.49 4.10 5.27
CA THR A 150 22.13 4.87 6.34
C THR A 150 21.07 5.46 7.25
N ASN A 151 21.26 5.32 8.56
CA ASN A 151 20.47 6.02 9.57
C ASN A 151 21.39 6.45 10.71
N ASN A 152 21.38 7.76 11.03
CA ASN A 152 22.21 8.36 12.08
C ASN A 152 23.70 7.96 11.98
N GLY A 153 24.26 7.96 10.76
CA GLY A 153 25.66 7.60 10.51
C GLY A 153 25.96 6.09 10.51
N ILE A 154 25.02 5.24 10.92
CA ILE A 154 25.17 3.78 10.89
C ILE A 154 24.69 3.25 9.53
N GLN A 155 25.47 2.37 8.93
CA GLN A 155 25.12 1.68 7.69
C GLN A 155 24.49 0.32 7.96
N TYR A 156 23.57 -0.09 7.09
CA TYR A 156 22.82 -1.32 7.21
C TYR A 156 22.72 -2.06 5.87
N TYR A 157 22.78 -3.39 5.93
CA TYR A 157 22.35 -4.27 4.85
C TYR A 157 20.87 -4.60 5.00
N ARG A 158 20.14 -4.63 3.88
CA ARG A 158 18.75 -5.10 3.84
C ARG A 158 18.69 -6.55 3.42
N TYR A 159 17.93 -7.35 4.15
CA TYR A 159 17.56 -8.71 3.80
C TYR A 159 16.08 -8.75 3.47
N VAL A 160 15.74 -9.16 2.24
CA VAL A 160 14.39 -9.08 1.68
C VAL A 160 13.82 -10.47 1.47
N SER A 161 12.60 -10.66 1.95
CA SER A 161 11.76 -11.82 1.69
C SER A 161 10.53 -11.39 0.92
N LYS A 162 10.15 -12.18 -0.09
CA LYS A 162 9.02 -11.91 -0.97
C LYS A 162 7.88 -12.85 -0.62
N LEU A 163 6.66 -12.32 -0.61
CA LEU A 163 5.47 -13.15 -0.49
C LEU A 163 5.30 -13.97 -1.77
N SER A 164 5.18 -15.28 -1.62
CA SER A 164 5.06 -16.25 -2.70
C SER A 164 3.60 -16.64 -2.94
N THR A 165 2.78 -16.59 -1.89
CA THR A 165 1.35 -16.84 -1.98
C THR A 165 0.63 -15.63 -2.58
N PRO A 166 -0.29 -15.84 -3.53
CA PRO A 166 -1.17 -14.78 -4.00
C PRO A 166 -1.89 -14.10 -2.84
N VAL A 167 -1.99 -12.78 -2.88
CA VAL A 167 -2.85 -12.04 -1.96
C VAL A 167 -4.28 -12.11 -2.50
N PRO A 168 -5.25 -12.67 -1.75
CA PRO A 168 -6.63 -12.72 -2.18
C PRO A 168 -7.17 -11.32 -2.49
N ALA A 169 -8.12 -11.23 -3.42
CA ALA A 169 -8.83 -9.98 -3.66
C ALA A 169 -9.48 -9.53 -2.34
N PRO A 170 -9.18 -8.31 -1.86
CA PRO A 170 -9.79 -7.77 -0.65
C PRO A 170 -11.29 -7.65 -0.87
N VAL A 171 -12.04 -8.14 0.12
CA VAL A 171 -13.50 -7.96 0.19
C VAL A 171 -13.87 -6.60 0.77
N SER A 172 -13.04 -6.06 1.66
CA SER A 172 -12.89 -4.64 2.06
C SER A 172 -12.09 -4.56 3.37
N GLY A 173 -11.49 -3.40 3.65
CA GLY A 173 -10.95 -3.09 4.97
C GLY A 173 -9.50 -3.51 5.15
N THR A 174 -9.24 -4.72 5.65
CA THR A 174 -7.92 -5.16 6.09
C THR A 174 -7.53 -6.52 5.53
N ILE A 175 -6.34 -6.60 4.94
CA ILE A 175 -5.69 -7.84 4.55
C ILE A 175 -4.64 -8.18 5.61
N THR A 176 -4.79 -9.34 6.25
CA THR A 176 -3.73 -9.91 7.09
C THR A 176 -2.86 -10.82 6.23
N LEU A 177 -1.56 -10.54 6.21
CA LEU A 177 -0.60 -11.32 5.44
C LEU A 177 -0.18 -12.58 6.23
N PRO A 178 0.29 -13.63 5.53
CA PRO A 178 0.79 -14.83 6.18
C PRO A 178 1.89 -14.54 7.20
N ILE A 179 1.94 -15.39 8.22
CA ILE A 179 2.92 -15.31 9.29
C ILE A 179 4.35 -15.37 8.74
N ILE A 180 5.24 -14.60 9.36
CA ILE A 180 6.68 -14.60 9.12
C ILE A 180 7.36 -15.40 10.24
N GLY A 181 8.29 -16.27 9.84
CA GLY A 181 9.20 -16.95 10.76
C GLY A 181 10.55 -17.14 10.10
N TRP A 182 11.49 -16.24 10.39
CA TRP A 182 12.87 -16.32 9.90
C TRP A 182 13.84 -16.36 11.07
N TYR A 183 14.96 -17.04 10.89
CA TYR A 183 16.07 -16.98 11.82
C TYR A 183 17.41 -17.00 11.09
N SER A 184 18.42 -16.37 11.68
CA SER A 184 19.77 -16.38 11.13
C SER A 184 20.58 -17.58 11.61
N ASN A 185 21.74 -17.82 10.97
CA ASN A 185 22.81 -18.61 11.56
C ASN A 185 23.28 -18.02 12.91
N CYS A 186 23.95 -18.85 13.70
CA CYS A 186 24.56 -18.45 14.96
C CYS A 186 25.82 -17.61 14.73
N SER A 187 26.01 -16.59 15.55
CA SER A 187 27.22 -15.77 15.58
C SER A 187 27.47 -15.17 16.96
N THR A 188 28.73 -15.00 17.30
CA THR A 188 29.20 -14.25 18.48
C THR A 188 29.17 -12.74 18.25
N THR A 189 29.12 -12.28 16.99
CA THR A 189 29.22 -10.86 16.62
C THR A 189 27.92 -10.09 16.72
N LEU A 190 26.78 -10.77 16.91
CA LEU A 190 25.47 -10.13 16.91
C LEU A 190 25.16 -9.37 18.22
N ALA A 191 26.10 -9.29 19.16
CA ALA A 191 25.89 -8.59 20.42
C ALA A 191 25.78 -7.08 20.23
N GLY A 192 24.68 -6.48 20.69
CA GLY A 192 24.45 -5.04 20.56
C GLY A 192 24.10 -4.61 19.13
N VAL A 193 23.64 -5.53 18.28
CA VAL A 193 23.33 -5.25 16.87
C VAL A 193 22.13 -4.31 16.75
N SER A 194 22.26 -3.29 15.89
CA SER A 194 21.13 -2.44 15.51
C SER A 194 20.36 -3.05 14.33
N VAL A 195 19.03 -3.11 14.44
CA VAL A 195 18.14 -3.71 13.45
C VAL A 195 16.90 -2.88 13.19
N ASN A 196 16.26 -3.12 12.04
CA ASN A 196 15.00 -2.49 11.67
C ASN A 196 14.14 -3.39 10.79
N GLY A 197 12.91 -3.70 11.19
CA GLY A 197 11.93 -4.33 10.29
C GLY A 197 11.38 -3.33 9.29
N ARG A 198 10.97 -3.78 8.09
CA ARG A 198 10.37 -3.00 7.01
C ARG A 198 9.35 -3.84 6.22
N GLY A 199 8.24 -3.23 5.84
CA GLY A 199 7.25 -3.82 4.93
C GLY A 199 7.09 -2.98 3.67
N SER A 200 6.84 -3.63 2.54
CA SER A 200 6.42 -2.97 1.30
C SER A 200 5.35 -3.76 0.56
N ALA A 201 4.50 -3.09 -0.18
CA ALA A 201 3.50 -3.70 -1.05
C ALA A 201 3.14 -2.72 -2.17
N VAL A 202 2.49 -3.20 -3.22
CA VAL A 202 1.91 -2.35 -4.27
C VAL A 202 0.41 -2.61 -4.27
N VAL A 203 -0.39 -1.55 -4.06
CA VAL A 203 -1.86 -1.60 -4.05
C VAL A 203 -2.37 -0.78 -5.23
N ASN A 204 -3.06 -1.42 -6.18
CA ASN A 204 -3.55 -0.77 -7.41
C ASN A 204 -2.45 0.06 -8.13
N GLY A 205 -1.23 -0.49 -8.21
CA GLY A 205 -0.08 0.19 -8.81
C GLY A 205 0.61 1.24 -7.92
N THR A 206 0.03 1.58 -6.76
CA THR A 206 0.63 2.53 -5.82
C THR A 206 1.55 1.82 -4.83
N PRO A 207 2.85 2.17 -4.77
CA PRO A 207 3.78 1.56 -3.82
C PRO A 207 3.52 2.09 -2.40
N LEU A 208 3.47 1.16 -1.45
CA LEU A 208 3.40 1.40 -0.02
C LEU A 208 4.69 0.91 0.64
N VAL A 209 5.25 1.73 1.52
CA VAL A 209 6.41 1.36 2.33
C VAL A 209 6.16 1.79 3.77
N ASN A 210 6.47 0.90 4.71
CA ASN A 210 6.45 1.21 6.13
C ASN A 210 7.79 0.83 6.76
N VAL A 211 8.51 1.85 7.24
CA VAL A 211 9.81 1.72 7.91
C VAL A 211 9.59 1.75 9.42
N GLY A 212 10.30 0.86 10.13
CA GLY A 212 10.04 0.63 11.55
C GLY A 212 10.93 1.54 12.37
N THR A 213 10.82 1.43 13.69
CA THR A 213 11.84 1.97 14.58
C THR A 213 13.12 1.14 14.48
N TYR A 214 14.28 1.80 14.50
CA TYR A 214 15.57 1.13 14.70
C TYR A 214 15.71 0.76 16.17
N ARG A 215 16.25 -0.42 16.46
CA ARG A 215 16.39 -0.93 17.83
C ARG A 215 17.72 -1.65 17.97
N GLN A 216 18.35 -1.49 19.12
CA GLN A 216 19.54 -2.25 19.50
C GLN A 216 19.12 -3.49 20.29
N LEU A 217 19.73 -4.64 20.00
CA LEU A 217 19.40 -5.95 20.59
C LEU A 217 20.57 -6.57 21.35
#